data_AF-A0A443RSU8-F1
#
_entry.id   AF-A0A443RSU8-F1
#
_cell.length_a   1.000
_cell.length_b   1.000
_cell.length_c   1.000
_cell.angle_alpha   90.00
_cell.angle_beta   90.00
_cell.angle_gamma   90.00
#
_symmetry.space_group_name_H-M   'P 1'
#
loop_
_entity.id
_entity.type
_entity.pdbx_description
1 polymer ?
#
loop_
_entity_poly.entity_id
_entity_poly.type
_entity_poly.pdbx_seq_one_letter_code
_entity_poly.pdbx_strand_id
1 'polypeptide(L)'
;MDLYTYRKYIAERMVDSTVKRKRGRPKTPKAEVNAERKLDRRRHNVNKVNRYDNYDHWPVFVTQKNASRCANGCGNKSRVKCEKCNVFLCLNGARNCFKPFHVNKE
;
A
#
# COMPACT_ATOMS: atom_id res chain seq x y z
N MET A 1 -14.01 18.52 51.62
CA MET A 1 -14.25 18.81 50.19
C MET A 1 -15.69 18.47 49.88
N ASP A 2 -16.41 19.35 49.19
CA ASP A 2 -17.78 19.10 48.75
C ASP A 2 -17.80 18.11 47.55
N LEU A 3 -18.91 17.43 47.34
CA LEU A 3 -19.07 16.45 46.26
C LEU A 3 -18.80 17.07 44.88
N TYR A 4 -19.21 18.33 44.69
CA TYR A 4 -18.96 19.07 43.46
C TYR A 4 -17.47 19.34 43.27
N THR A 5 -16.76 19.78 44.32
CA THR A 5 -15.33 20.07 44.22
C THR A 5 -14.50 18.80 43.99
N TYR A 6 -14.92 17.66 44.57
CA TYR A 6 -14.31 16.36 44.31
C TYR A 6 -14.50 15.90 42.86
N ARG A 7 -15.73 16.00 42.33
CA ARG A 7 -16.04 15.64 40.94
C ARG A 7 -15.28 16.52 39.94
N LYS A 8 -15.21 17.82 40.21
CA LYS A 8 -14.44 18.79 39.41
C LYS A 8 -12.95 18.44 39.39
N TYR A 9 -12.38 18.14 40.56
CA TYR A 9 -10.97 17.74 40.69
C TYR A 9 -10.63 16.49 39.86
N ILE A 10 -11.48 15.47 39.90
CA ILE A 10 -11.29 14.25 39.07
C ILE A 10 -11.37 14.59 37.58
N ALA A 11 -12.35 15.40 37.18
CA ALA A 11 -12.53 15.78 35.78
C ALA A 11 -11.31 16.51 35.22
N GLU A 12 -10.78 17.50 35.95
CA GLU A 12 -9.56 18.24 35.58
C GLU A 12 -8.37 17.29 35.44
N ARG A 13 -8.17 16.38 36.40
CA ARG A 13 -7.06 15.41 36.36
C ARG A 13 -7.17 14.40 35.23
N MET A 14 -8.39 13.97 34.87
CA MET A 14 -8.60 13.08 33.72
C MET A 14 -8.26 13.78 32.41
N VAL A 15 -8.67 15.04 32.23
CA VAL A 15 -8.37 15.83 31.02
C VAL A 15 -6.87 16.09 30.91
N ASP A 16 -6.21 16.48 31.99
CA ASP A 16 -4.76 16.76 31.99
C ASP A 16 -3.92 15.49 31.72
N SER A 17 -4.40 14.32 32.16
CA SER A 17 -3.74 13.03 31.88
C SER A 17 -3.82 12.62 30.41
N THR A 18 -4.72 13.22 29.62
CA THR A 18 -4.84 12.99 28.18
C THR A 18 -3.84 13.82 27.39
N VAL A 19 -2.54 13.69 27.71
CA VAL A 19 -1.47 14.15 26.80
C VAL A 19 -1.81 13.64 25.40
N LYS A 20 -1.95 14.55 24.43
CA LYS A 20 -2.37 14.26 23.05
C LYS A 20 -1.56 13.08 22.52
N ARG A 21 -2.11 11.86 22.63
CA ARG A 21 -1.45 10.65 22.16
C ARG A 21 -1.27 10.83 20.65
N LYS A 22 -0.02 10.79 20.17
CA LYS A 22 0.23 10.78 18.73
C LYS A 22 -0.59 9.63 18.15
N ARG A 23 -1.49 9.95 17.21
CA ARG A 23 -2.30 8.95 16.51
C ARG A 23 -1.37 7.90 15.90
N GLY A 24 -1.59 6.63 16.21
CA GLY A 24 -0.78 5.51 15.74
C GLY A 24 -0.49 4.48 16.82
N ARG A 25 0.13 3.36 16.43
CA ARG A 25 0.56 2.30 17.34
C ARG A 25 1.67 2.85 18.26
N PRO A 26 1.55 2.72 19.59
CA PRO A 26 2.62 3.08 20.51
C PRO A 26 3.89 2.33 20.12
N LYS A 27 4.96 3.06 19.81
CA LYS A 27 6.29 2.46 19.68
C LYS A 27 6.73 2.18 21.12
N THR A 28 6.85 0.91 21.49
CA THR A 28 7.71 0.57 22.63
C THR A 28 9.10 1.13 22.32
N PRO A 29 9.83 1.71 23.31
CA PRO A 29 11.23 2.04 23.12
C PRO A 29 11.98 0.72 22.94
N LYS A 30 12.00 0.22 21.70
CA LYS A 30 12.83 -0.90 21.31
C LYS A 30 14.25 -0.36 21.22
N ALA A 31 15.17 -1.12 21.82
CA ALA A 31 16.60 -1.04 21.56
C ALA A 31 16.85 -0.74 20.08
N GLU A 32 17.94 -0.03 19.79
CA GLU A 32 18.39 0.41 18.47
C GLU A 32 18.65 -0.79 17.53
N VAL A 33 17.58 -1.47 17.14
CA VAL A 33 17.60 -2.38 16.01
C VAL A 33 17.60 -1.48 14.80
N ASN A 34 18.71 -1.52 14.06
CA ASN A 34 18.87 -0.92 12.75
C ASN A 34 17.68 -1.38 11.89
N ALA A 35 16.63 -0.56 11.89
CA ALA A 35 15.34 -0.95 11.36
C ALA A 35 15.46 -0.87 9.84
N GLU A 36 15.89 -1.97 9.23
CA GLU A 36 15.81 -2.17 7.80
C GLU A 36 14.45 -1.66 7.34
N ARG A 37 14.48 -0.69 6.42
CA ARG A 37 13.25 -0.04 5.92
C ARG A 37 12.32 -1.15 5.48
N LYS A 38 11.19 -1.31 6.19
CA LYS A 38 10.16 -2.28 5.79
C LYS A 38 9.88 -2.08 4.31
N LEU A 39 10.18 -3.09 3.51
CA LEU A 39 9.92 -3.08 2.08
C LEU A 39 8.49 -2.62 1.85
N ASP A 40 8.31 -1.61 1.00
CA ASP A 40 6.99 -1.10 0.66
C ASP A 40 6.21 -2.24 0.00
N ARG A 41 5.31 -2.86 0.78
CA ARG A 41 4.46 -3.97 0.35
C ARG A 41 3.55 -3.61 -0.83
N ARG A 42 3.48 -2.32 -1.20
CA ARG A 42 2.72 -1.83 -2.37
C ARG A 42 3.47 -1.99 -3.68
N ARG A 43 4.80 -2.23 -3.66
CA ARG A 43 5.56 -2.48 -4.89
C ARG A 43 5.36 -3.93 -5.30
N HIS A 44 4.82 -4.13 -6.50
CA HIS A 44 4.77 -5.45 -7.11
C HIS A 44 6.21 -5.95 -7.24
N ASN A 45 6.52 -7.08 -6.60
CA ASN A 45 7.84 -7.71 -6.70
C ASN A 45 7.93 -8.39 -8.07
N VAL A 46 8.22 -7.60 -9.11
CA VAL A 46 8.42 -8.09 -10.48
C VAL A 46 9.90 -8.20 -10.75
N ASN A 47 10.33 -9.33 -11.29
CA ASN A 47 11.69 -9.48 -11.78
C ASN A 47 11.92 -8.49 -12.93
N LYS A 48 12.84 -7.53 -12.72
CA LYS A 48 13.14 -6.48 -13.70
C LYS A 48 13.66 -7.05 -15.02
N VAL A 49 14.43 -8.13 -15.00
CA VAL A 49 14.97 -8.75 -16.22
C VAL A 49 13.81 -9.27 -17.07
N ASN A 50 12.93 -10.08 -16.46
CA ASN A 50 11.77 -10.64 -17.15
C ASN A 50 10.77 -9.57 -17.59
N ARG A 51 10.68 -8.45 -16.87
CA ARG A 51 9.77 -7.35 -17.23
C ARG A 51 10.11 -6.73 -18.58
N TYR A 52 11.39 -6.58 -18.89
CA TYR A 52 11.91 -5.82 -20.03
C TYR A 52 12.41 -6.69 -21.19
N ASP A 53 12.21 -8.01 -21.12
CA ASP A 53 12.66 -8.91 -22.17
C ASP A 53 11.78 -8.85 -23.44
N ASN A 54 10.59 -8.26 -23.38
CA ASN A 54 9.64 -8.12 -24.50
C ASN A 54 9.16 -9.45 -25.14
N TYR A 55 9.44 -10.60 -24.53
CA TYR A 55 9.02 -11.92 -25.02
C TYR A 55 8.07 -12.59 -24.01
N ASP A 56 7.10 -13.36 -24.51
CA ASP A 56 6.17 -14.17 -23.71
C ASP A 56 5.35 -13.41 -22.65
N HIS A 57 4.98 -12.15 -22.94
CA HIS A 57 4.07 -11.37 -22.09
C HIS A 57 2.64 -11.46 -22.60
N TRP A 58 1.99 -12.61 -22.39
CA TRP A 58 0.60 -12.79 -22.84
C TRP A 58 -0.41 -12.12 -21.90
N PRO A 59 -1.35 -11.32 -22.42
CA PRO A 59 -2.43 -10.75 -21.63
C PRO A 59 -3.53 -11.79 -21.40
N VAL A 60 -3.70 -12.20 -20.14
CA VAL A 60 -4.73 -13.15 -19.72
C VAL A 60 -5.82 -12.44 -18.95
N PHE A 61 -7.08 -12.68 -19.32
CA PHE A 61 -8.24 -12.21 -18.56
C PHE A 61 -8.48 -13.11 -17.37
N VAL A 62 -8.54 -12.51 -16.17
CA VAL A 62 -8.77 -13.24 -14.92
C VAL A 62 -10.22 -13.03 -14.45
N THR A 63 -10.91 -14.12 -14.14
CA THR A 63 -12.30 -14.14 -13.63
C THR A 63 -12.39 -13.90 -12.12
N GLN A 64 -11.44 -13.16 -11.54
CA GLN A 64 -11.46 -12.81 -10.12
C GLN A 64 -12.61 -11.84 -9.81
N LYS A 65 -13.27 -12.05 -8.66
CA LYS A 65 -14.39 -11.20 -8.18
C LYS A 65 -13.97 -9.73 -8.06
N ASN A 66 -12.75 -9.49 -7.58
CA ASN A 66 -12.18 -8.15 -7.39
C ASN A 66 -11.09 -7.88 -8.42
N ALA A 67 -11.18 -6.74 -9.10
CA ALA A 67 -10.13 -6.27 -9.98
C ALA A 67 -8.96 -5.68 -9.17
N SER A 68 -7.73 -6.05 -9.54
CA SER A 68 -6.51 -5.60 -8.88
C SER A 68 -6.01 -4.28 -9.47
N ARG A 69 -5.23 -3.52 -8.70
CA ARG A 69 -4.71 -2.22 -9.14
C ARG A 69 -3.65 -2.40 -10.22
N CYS A 70 -3.66 -1.53 -11.23
CA CYS A 70 -2.67 -1.53 -12.29
C CYS A 70 -1.26 -1.26 -11.74
N ALA A 71 -0.29 -2.11 -12.09
CA ALA A 71 1.09 -1.99 -11.64
C ALA A 71 1.82 -0.78 -12.25
N ASN A 72 1.34 -0.24 -13.38
CA ASN A 72 1.92 0.93 -14.06
C ASN A 72 1.59 2.28 -13.37
N GLY A 73 1.03 2.29 -12.16
CA GLY A 73 0.79 3.52 -11.41
C GLY A 73 -0.39 4.39 -11.87
N CYS A 74 -1.16 3.98 -12.89
CA CYS A 74 -2.28 4.77 -13.41
C CYS A 74 -3.50 4.90 -12.47
N GLY A 75 -3.44 4.33 -11.26
CA GLY A 75 -4.50 4.41 -10.25
C GLY A 75 -5.71 3.51 -10.47
N ASN A 76 -5.91 2.99 -11.68
CA ASN A 76 -7.08 2.18 -12.06
C ASN A 76 -6.94 0.72 -11.65
N LYS A 77 -8.07 -0.01 -11.71
CA LYS A 77 -8.13 -1.45 -11.55
C LYS A 77 -8.17 -2.14 -12.92
N SER A 78 -7.53 -3.29 -13.06
CA SER A 78 -7.55 -4.12 -14.26
C SER A 78 -7.88 -5.57 -13.92
N ARG A 79 -8.50 -6.27 -14.89
CA ARG A 79 -8.72 -7.72 -14.87
C ARG A 79 -7.79 -8.46 -15.83
N VAL A 80 -7.00 -7.73 -16.61
CA VAL A 80 -5.98 -8.28 -17.50
C VAL A 80 -4.68 -8.37 -16.73
N LYS A 81 -4.08 -9.56 -16.78
CA LYS A 81 -2.85 -9.92 -16.10
C LYS A 81 -1.83 -10.39 -17.14
N CYS A 82 -0.57 -9.97 -16.98
CA CYS A 82 0.53 -10.58 -17.72
C CYS A 82 0.87 -11.94 -17.09
N GLU A 83 0.87 -13.00 -17.90
CA GLU A 83 1.14 -14.37 -17.44
C GLU A 83 2.53 -14.51 -16.81
N LYS A 84 3.56 -14.02 -17.51
CA LYS A 84 4.97 -14.10 -17.10
C LYS A 84 5.32 -13.22 -15.91
N CYS A 85 4.88 -11.97 -15.90
CA CYS A 85 5.18 -11.02 -14.82
C CYS A 85 4.22 -11.12 -13.63
N ASN A 86 3.12 -11.86 -13.75
CA ASN A 86 2.12 -12.03 -12.70
C ASN A 86 1.54 -10.69 -12.17
N VAL A 87 1.42 -9.68 -13.03
CA VAL A 87 0.92 -8.33 -12.68
C VAL A 87 -0.29 -7.93 -13.48
N PHE A 88 -1.16 -7.11 -12.88
CA PHE A 88 -2.34 -6.57 -13.54
C PHE A 88 -2.00 -5.26 -14.26
N LEU A 89 -2.36 -5.18 -15.53
CA LEU A 89 -2.10 -4.04 -16.41
C LEU A 89 -3.36 -3.70 -17.19
N CYS A 90 -3.63 -2.41 -17.41
CA CYS A 90 -4.78 -1.99 -18.20
C CYS A 90 -4.57 -2.31 -19.68
N LEU A 91 -5.55 -2.95 -20.30
CA LEU A 91 -5.59 -3.24 -21.73
C LEU A 91 -7.02 -3.06 -22.24
N ASN A 92 -7.40 -1.81 -22.46
CA ASN A 92 -8.74 -1.40 -22.91
C ASN A 92 -8.59 -0.37 -24.05
N GLY A 93 -9.64 -0.13 -24.84
CA GLY A 93 -9.59 0.83 -25.96
C GLY A 93 -9.16 2.25 -25.57
N ALA A 94 -9.51 2.70 -24.35
CA ALA A 94 -9.10 4.01 -23.85
C ALA A 94 -7.69 4.04 -23.23
N ARG A 95 -7.14 2.89 -22.78
CA ARG A 95 -5.92 2.84 -21.96
C ARG A 95 -5.16 1.54 -22.18
N ASN A 96 -3.91 1.66 -22.62
CA ASN A 96 -2.99 0.53 -22.77
C ASN A 96 -1.74 0.74 -21.90
N CYS A 97 -1.80 0.26 -20.65
CA CYS A 97 -0.64 0.25 -19.75
C CYS A 97 0.25 -0.99 -19.94
N PHE A 98 -0.17 -1.95 -20.75
CA PHE A 98 0.55 -3.20 -20.97
C PHE A 98 1.89 -2.95 -21.67
N LYS A 99 1.86 -2.31 -22.83
CA LYS A 99 3.06 -1.97 -23.61
C LYS A 99 4.08 -1.10 -22.86
N PRO A 100 3.72 0.08 -22.31
CA PRO A 100 4.70 0.94 -21.64
C PRO A 100 5.32 0.27 -20.42
N PHE A 101 4.60 -0.62 -19.74
CA PHE A 101 5.14 -1.34 -18.59
C PHE A 101 6.30 -2.27 -18.99
N HIS A 102 6.22 -2.92 -20.15
CA HIS A 102 7.24 -3.88 -20.62
C HIS A 102 8.36 -3.21 -21.43
N VAL A 103 8.11 -2.05 -22.04
CA VAL A 103 9.08 -1.36 -22.91
C VAL A 103 9.90 -0.30 -22.15
N ASN A 104 9.27 0.47 -21.25
CA ASN A 104 9.93 1.62 -20.64
C ASN A 104 10.69 1.21 -19.38
N LYS A 105 12.03 1.24 -19.47
CA LYS A 105 12.94 1.09 -18.34
C LYS A 105 13.16 2.47 -17.71
N GLU A 106 12.47 2.74 -16.60
CA GLU A 106 12.74 3.89 -15.71
C GLU A 106 13.96 3.61 -14.81
#